data_AF-A0A174KIX2-F1
#
_entry.id   AF-A0A174KIX2-F1
#
_cell.length_a   1.000
_cell.length_b   1.000
_cell.length_c   1.000
_cell.angle_alpha   90.00
_cell.angle_beta   90.00
_cell.angle_gamma   90.00
#
_symmetry.space_group_name_H-M   'P 1'
#
loop_
_entity.id
_entity.type
_entity.pdbx_description
1 polymer ?
#
loop_
_entity_poly.entity_id
_entity_poly.type
_entity_poly.pdbx_seq_one_letter_code
_entity_poly.pdbx_strand_id
1 'polypeptide(L)'
;MGSWSEQQEVKKEVKEKEKTSRETLGKFFYDLAKISFTALVVGSVVSVATQQEKVEYWILILIGIFVTYIFSYIGYKIIKQ
;
A
#
# COMPACT_ATOMS: atom_id res chain seq x y z
N MET A 1 16.83 -31.78 26.76
CA MET A 1 15.74 -31.70 25.76
C MET A 1 14.91 -30.41 25.88
N GLY A 2 14.62 -29.89 27.09
CA GLY A 2 13.79 -28.67 27.27
C GLY A 2 14.29 -27.40 26.57
N SER A 3 15.58 -27.05 26.71
CA SER A 3 16.11 -25.78 26.14
C SER A 3 16.06 -25.71 24.61
N TRP A 4 16.09 -26.85 23.91
CA TRP A 4 16.04 -26.87 22.44
C TRP A 4 14.61 -26.68 21.94
N SER A 5 13.63 -27.27 22.65
CA SER A 5 12.21 -27.08 22.39
C SER A 5 11.78 -25.63 22.64
N GLU A 6 12.17 -25.03 23.77
CA GLU A 6 11.89 -23.62 24.07
C GLU A 6 12.47 -22.69 23.00
N GLN A 7 13.68 -22.96 22.52
CA GLN A 7 14.29 -22.17 21.43
C GLN A 7 13.53 -22.29 20.10
N GLN A 8 12.91 -23.44 19.80
CA GLN A 8 12.08 -23.59 18.61
C GLN A 8 10.75 -22.84 18.75
N GLU A 9 10.14 -22.87 19.94
CA GLU A 9 8.91 -22.13 20.21
C GLU A 9 9.13 -20.62 20.09
N VAL A 10 10.19 -20.08 20.70
CA VAL A 10 10.54 -18.65 20.58
C VAL A 10 10.79 -18.26 19.12
N LYS A 11 11.51 -19.08 18.35
CA LYS A 11 11.72 -18.83 16.91
C LYS A 11 10.41 -18.85 16.11
N LYS A 12 9.48 -19.71 16.47
CA LYS A 12 8.16 -19.79 15.81
C LYS A 12 7.33 -18.55 16.12
N GLU A 13 7.26 -18.14 17.38
CA GLU A 13 6.54 -16.93 17.79
C GLU A 13 7.09 -15.68 17.11
N VAL A 14 8.41 -15.53 17.02
CA VAL A 14 9.03 -14.38 16.33
C VAL A 14 8.64 -14.37 14.85
N LYS A 15 8.69 -15.51 14.16
CA LYS A 15 8.28 -15.63 12.76
C LYS A 15 6.80 -15.31 12.55
N GLU A 16 5.93 -15.75 13.45
CA GLU A 16 4.50 -15.46 13.38
C GLU A 16 4.23 -13.96 13.57
N LYS A 17 4.90 -13.32 14.55
CA LYS A 17 4.82 -11.86 14.77
C LYS A 17 5.31 -11.07 13.56
N GLU A 18 6.44 -11.46 12.97
CA GLU A 18 6.96 -10.83 11.74
C GLU A 18 5.97 -10.98 10.58
N LYS A 19 5.39 -12.17 10.40
CA LYS A 19 4.37 -12.41 9.37
C LYS A 19 3.14 -11.52 9.57
N THR A 20 2.61 -11.46 10.79
CA THR A 20 1.46 -10.60 11.11
C THR A 20 1.78 -9.12 10.89
N SER A 21 3.00 -8.69 11.24
CA SER A 21 3.45 -7.31 10.99
C SER A 21 3.47 -6.99 9.49
N ARG A 22 4.02 -7.88 8.66
CA ARG A 22 4.05 -7.74 7.20
C ARG A 22 2.66 -7.70 6.60
N GLU A 23 1.78 -8.60 7.00
CA GLU A 23 0.38 -8.61 6.52
C GLU A 23 -0.34 -7.29 6.87
N THR A 24 -0.14 -6.80 8.09
CA THR A 24 -0.74 -5.54 8.55
C THR A 24 -0.21 -4.34 7.77
N LEU A 25 1.11 -4.25 7.62
CA LEU A 25 1.75 -3.15 6.90
C LEU A 25 1.42 -3.17 5.41
N GLY A 26 1.38 -4.35 4.80
CA GLY A 26 0.99 -4.51 3.41
C GLY A 26 -0.46 -4.10 3.14
N LYS A 27 -1.39 -4.47 4.04
CA LYS A 27 -2.79 -4.01 3.97
C LYS A 27 -2.89 -2.48 4.08
N PHE A 28 -2.14 -1.88 5.01
CA PHE A 28 -2.07 -0.43 5.15
C PHE A 28 -1.67 0.27 3.84
N PHE A 29 -0.62 -0.22 3.15
CA PHE A 29 -0.22 0.34 1.85
C PHE A 29 -1.28 0.14 0.75
N TYR A 30 -1.99 -0.99 0.74
CA TYR A 30 -3.11 -1.16 -0.18
C TYR A 30 -4.26 -0.21 0.11
N ASP A 31 -4.56 0.06 1.38
CA ASP A 31 -5.59 1.04 1.73
C ASP A 31 -5.17 2.46 1.35
N LEU A 32 -3.90 2.82 1.52
CA LEU A 32 -3.35 4.07 0.99
C LEU A 32 -3.48 4.15 -0.54
N ALA A 33 -3.20 3.06 -1.26
CA ALA A 33 -3.37 3.01 -2.71
C ALA A 33 -4.84 3.25 -3.10
N LYS A 34 -5.80 2.61 -2.42
CA LYS A 34 -7.23 2.83 -2.67
C LYS A 34 -7.62 4.29 -2.41
N ILE A 35 -7.21 4.87 -1.28
CA ILE A 35 -7.52 6.27 -0.93
C ILE A 35 -6.92 7.23 -1.96
N SER A 36 -5.67 7.02 -2.34
CA SER A 36 -4.98 7.79 -3.38
C SER A 36 -5.73 7.73 -4.71
N PHE A 37 -6.11 6.52 -5.14
CA PHE A 37 -6.88 6.33 -6.37
C PHE A 37 -8.26 6.99 -6.31
N THR A 38 -8.98 6.85 -5.21
CA THR A 38 -10.29 7.49 -5.03
C THR A 38 -10.17 9.01 -5.09
N ALA A 39 -9.19 9.60 -4.39
CA ALA A 39 -8.95 11.05 -4.43
C ALA A 39 -8.60 11.52 -5.84
N LEU A 40 -7.76 10.76 -6.57
CA LEU A 40 -7.41 11.04 -7.96
C LEU A 40 -8.65 11.05 -8.87
N VAL A 41 -9.49 10.02 -8.79
CA VAL A 41 -10.70 9.89 -9.63
C VAL A 41 -11.67 11.02 -9.31
N VAL A 42 -11.93 11.30 -8.04
CA VAL A 42 -12.83 12.39 -7.62
C VAL A 42 -12.30 13.74 -8.13
N GLY A 43 -11.02 14.03 -7.92
CA GLY A 43 -10.40 15.26 -8.41
C GLY A 43 -10.45 15.39 -9.94
N SER A 44 -10.27 14.28 -10.67
CA SER A 44 -10.35 14.25 -12.13
C SER A 44 -11.77 14.53 -12.63
N VAL A 45 -12.79 13.90 -12.01
CA VAL A 45 -14.20 14.15 -12.35
C VAL A 45 -14.58 15.61 -12.09
N VAL A 46 -14.15 16.18 -10.97
CA VAL A 46 -14.39 17.59 -10.64
C VAL A 46 -13.71 18.52 -11.67
N SER A 47 -12.47 18.22 -12.06
CA SER A 47 -11.74 18.99 -13.07
C SER A 47 -12.48 19.03 -14.42
N VAL A 48 -13.03 17.89 -14.85
CA VAL A 48 -13.82 17.81 -16.09
C VAL A 48 -15.14 18.57 -15.95
N ALA A 49 -15.87 18.38 -14.84
CA ALA A 49 -17.15 19.03 -14.60
C ALA A 49 -17.04 20.57 -14.53
N THR A 50 -15.90 21.08 -14.09
CA THR A 50 -15.62 22.52 -13.99
C THR A 50 -14.88 23.08 -15.21
N GLN A 51 -14.70 22.27 -16.26
CA GLN A 51 -13.98 22.63 -17.50
C GLN A 51 -12.55 23.14 -17.24
N GLN A 52 -11.88 22.62 -16.22
CA GLN A 52 -10.50 22.98 -15.85
C GLN A 52 -9.45 22.17 -16.63
N GLU A 53 -9.70 21.84 -17.89
CA GLU A 53 -8.81 20.99 -18.70
C GLU A 53 -7.53 21.72 -19.15
N LYS A 54 -6.60 21.87 -18.21
CA LYS A 54 -5.25 22.39 -18.48
C LYS A 54 -4.22 21.27 -18.45
N VAL A 55 -3.08 21.50 -19.11
CA VAL A 55 -1.96 20.54 -19.17
C VAL A 55 -1.47 20.16 -17.77
N GLU A 56 -1.50 21.10 -16.82
CA GLU A 56 -1.07 20.85 -15.44
C GLU A 56 -1.94 19.78 -14.76
N TYR A 57 -3.24 19.72 -15.03
CA TYR A 57 -4.12 18.68 -14.45
C TYR A 57 -3.80 17.29 -15.00
N TRP A 58 -3.47 17.18 -16.29
CA TRP A 58 -3.02 15.91 -16.86
C TRP A 58 -1.70 15.42 -16.25
N ILE A 59 -0.77 16.35 -15.96
CA ILE A 59 0.48 16.02 -15.25
C ILE A 59 0.17 15.54 -13.82
N LEU A 60 -0.74 16.22 -13.11
CA LEU A 60 -1.16 15.81 -11.76
C LEU A 60 -1.82 14.42 -11.78
N ILE A 61 -2.63 14.11 -12.80
CA ILE A 61 -3.23 12.79 -12.97
C ILE A 61 -2.15 11.71 -13.12
N LEU A 62 -1.15 11.95 -13.97
CA LEU A 62 -0.03 11.01 -14.17
C LEU A 62 0.76 10.78 -12.88
N ILE A 63 1.03 11.83 -12.11
CA ILE A 63 1.69 11.72 -10.80
C ILE A 63 0.82 10.90 -9.84
N GLY A 64 -0.49 11.14 -9.81
CA GLY A 64 -1.42 10.39 -8.96
C GLY A 64 -1.47 8.90 -9.30
N ILE A 65 -1.46 8.54 -10.60
CA ILE A 65 -1.37 7.15 -11.05
C ILE A 65 -0.05 6.53 -10.57
N PHE A 66 1.07 7.24 -10.75
CA PHE A 66 2.38 6.77 -10.34
C PHE A 66 2.47 6.53 -8.82
N VAL A 67 1.97 7.45 -8.00
CA VAL A 67 1.94 7.32 -6.53
C VAL A 67 1.07 6.12 -6.11
N THR A 68 -0.11 5.98 -6.71
CA THR A 68 -1.02 4.86 -6.45
C THR A 68 -0.36 3.52 -6.78
N TYR A 69 0.37 3.46 -7.89
CA TYR A 69 1.14 2.28 -8.28
C TYR A 69 2.25 1.97 -7.26
N ILE A 70 3.00 2.97 -6.81
CA ILE A 70 4.05 2.79 -5.78
C ILE A 70 3.46 2.19 -4.51
N PHE A 71 2.36 2.73 -3.98
CA PHE A 71 1.73 2.19 -2.77
C PHE A 71 1.27 0.75 -2.98
N SER A 72 0.67 0.45 -4.13
CA SER A 72 0.25 -0.92 -4.48
C SER A 72 1.45 -1.88 -4.56
N TYR A 73 2.54 -1.44 -5.18
CA TYR A 73 3.76 -2.23 -5.32
C TYR A 73 4.45 -2.50 -3.98
N ILE A 74 4.52 -1.49 -3.11
CA ILE A 74 5.06 -1.64 -1.75
C ILE A 74 4.20 -2.64 -0.96
N GLY A 75 2.87 -2.48 -0.98
CA GLY A 75 1.95 -3.41 -0.33
C GLY A 75 2.13 -4.85 -0.83
N TYR A 76 2.21 -5.04 -2.14
CA TYR A 76 2.49 -6.34 -2.76
C TYR A 76 3.81 -6.95 -2.29
N LYS A 77 4.89 -6.16 -2.32
CA LYS A 77 6.23 -6.63 -1.95
C LYS A 77 6.29 -7.02 -0.48
N ILE A 78 5.66 -6.26 0.42
CA ILE A 78 5.64 -6.54 1.86
C ILE A 78 4.86 -7.81 2.19
N ILE A 79 3.70 -8.04 1.56
CA ILE A 79 2.90 -9.26 1.83
C ILE A 79 3.54 -10.50 1.21
N LYS A 80 4.17 -10.35 0.03
CA LYS A 80 4.77 -11.47 -0.69
C LYS A 80 6.13 -11.91 -0.11
N GLN A 81 6.85 -11.01 0.57
CA GLN A 81 8.13 -11.32 1.24
C GLN A 81 7.94 -12.05 2.57
#